data_AF-A0A1V2PZC6-F1
#
_entry.id   AF-A0A1V2PZC6-F1
#
_cell.length_a   1.000
_cell.length_b   1.000
_cell.length_c   1.000
_cell.angle_alpha   90.00
_cell.angle_beta   90.00
_cell.angle_gamma   90.00
#
_symmetry.space_group_name_H-M   'P 1'
#
loop_
_entity.id
_entity.type
_entity.pdbx_description
1 polymer ?
#
loop_
_entity_poly.entity_id
_entity_poly.type
_entity_poly.pdbx_seq_one_letter_code
_entity_poly.pdbx_strand_id
1 'polypeptide(L)'
;MQHLTCSGVAVFEIRKDRSPQGPTKLLAERRTYLDLVAQGVGTTEACRIVGVHRKTGHRWRYGRASQAGRTTSTPSAPPSGSGLSGSGIGRPGISARFLSQDERLVIADLHRAGSGVRAIARELGRDPGTISRELNRNSDPDTGDYRPYTAQARAETRRPRPKIGKIAASLELRDLAQGMLDDRCSPQQISRRLRRDHPDRPELHVTHETIYQALYIQGRGELRRALTGALRTGRALRTPRRTSQQRQPRFTAPMLMISDRPAEAADRAVPGHWEGDLILGRGSTSAIGTLVERATRYVLLVHLPAHRHDAETVRDGLITTMRTLPTHLTRSLTWDQGSEMSRHHEFSIATGIPVYFCDPHSPWQRGSNENTNGLLRQYFPKGSDLSTHTPEHLAAVAAQLNRRPRKTLGWDTPAERLATLLNHTS
;
A
#
# COMPACT_ATOMS: atom_id res chain seq x y z
N MET A 1 30.44 -38.70 42.11
CA MET A 1 29.88 -37.35 41.88
C MET A 1 29.65 -37.18 40.39
N GLN A 2 28.45 -36.73 40.01
CA GLN A 2 27.99 -36.54 38.63
C GLN A 2 28.81 -35.46 37.90
N HIS A 3 28.99 -35.60 36.58
CA HIS A 3 28.38 -34.71 35.56
C HIS A 3 28.75 -35.14 34.13
N LEU A 4 27.73 -35.28 33.29
CA LEU A 4 27.81 -35.31 31.82
C LEU A 4 28.16 -33.92 31.27
N THR A 5 28.89 -33.85 30.16
CA THR A 5 28.47 -33.06 28.98
C THR A 5 29.03 -33.63 27.68
N CYS A 6 28.17 -33.57 26.67
CA CYS A 6 28.26 -34.06 25.32
C CYS A 6 28.77 -32.96 24.37
N SER A 7 29.76 -33.25 23.54
CA SER A 7 30.01 -32.50 22.29
C SER A 7 31.01 -33.24 21.40
N GLY A 8 30.52 -34.22 20.64
CA GLY A 8 31.23 -34.76 19.48
C GLY A 8 31.19 -33.76 18.33
N VAL A 9 32.05 -32.73 18.39
CA VAL A 9 32.35 -31.88 17.24
C VAL A 9 33.63 -32.44 16.63
N ALA A 10 33.52 -33.01 15.43
CA ALA A 10 34.69 -33.39 14.64
C ALA A 10 35.55 -32.13 14.41
N VAL A 11 36.73 -32.09 15.02
CA VAL A 11 37.72 -31.04 14.79
C VAL A 11 38.20 -31.19 13.35
N PHE A 12 37.77 -30.26 12.48
CA PHE A 12 38.17 -30.23 11.08
C PHE A 12 39.57 -29.61 11.00
N GLU A 13 40.57 -30.36 10.55
CA GLU A 13 41.91 -29.81 10.33
C GLU A 13 41.91 -28.85 9.14
N ILE A 14 42.34 -27.61 9.41
CA ILE A 14 42.49 -26.56 8.41
C ILE A 14 43.72 -26.88 7.54
N ARG A 15 43.53 -26.92 6.21
CA ARG A 15 44.64 -27.14 5.27
C ARG A 15 45.75 -26.10 5.47
N LYS A 16 46.98 -26.59 5.61
CA LYS A 16 48.20 -25.76 5.78
C LYS A 16 48.67 -25.14 4.45
N ASP A 17 48.42 -25.80 3.32
CA ASP A 17 48.77 -25.31 1.98
C ASP A 17 47.53 -24.74 1.25
N ARG A 18 47.68 -23.54 0.68
CA ARG A 18 46.63 -22.71 0.06
C ARG A 18 46.92 -22.40 -1.42
N SER A 19 47.78 -23.19 -2.06
CA SER A 19 48.10 -23.01 -3.49
C SER A 19 46.92 -23.40 -4.42
N PRO A 20 46.74 -22.75 -5.59
CA PRO A 20 45.58 -22.96 -6.44
C PRO A 20 45.67 -24.30 -7.17
N GLN A 21 44.87 -25.28 -6.75
CA GLN A 21 44.64 -26.49 -7.53
C GLN A 21 43.60 -26.21 -8.63
N GLY A 22 43.76 -26.85 -9.79
CA GLY A 22 42.89 -26.75 -10.96
C GLY A 22 41.42 -27.17 -10.71
N PRO A 23 40.67 -27.62 -11.73
CA PRO A 23 39.21 -27.72 -11.68
C PRO A 23 38.71 -28.93 -10.88
N THR A 24 39.01 -28.99 -9.58
CA THR A 24 38.50 -29.98 -8.66
C THR A 24 37.10 -29.57 -8.20
N LYS A 25 36.12 -30.49 -8.29
CA LYS A 25 34.75 -30.24 -7.83
C LYS A 25 34.71 -30.28 -6.29
N LEU A 26 34.67 -29.10 -5.67
CA LEU A 26 34.59 -28.87 -4.22
C LEU A 26 33.21 -29.25 -3.62
N LEU A 27 32.82 -30.52 -3.71
CA LEU A 27 31.50 -31.02 -3.29
C LEU A 27 31.38 -31.15 -1.77
N ALA A 28 32.41 -31.68 -1.10
CA ALA A 28 32.46 -31.82 0.35
C ALA A 28 32.47 -30.44 1.02
N GLU A 29 33.32 -29.53 0.50
CA GLU A 29 33.43 -28.15 0.96
C GLU A 29 32.11 -27.38 0.76
N ARG A 30 31.41 -27.61 -0.37
CA ARG A 30 30.11 -26.98 -0.62
C ARG A 30 29.03 -27.47 0.36
N ARG A 31 29.02 -28.76 0.71
CA ARG A 31 28.07 -29.32 1.69
C ARG A 31 28.29 -28.69 3.07
N THR A 32 29.52 -28.71 3.56
CA THR A 32 29.89 -28.09 4.84
C THR A 32 29.60 -26.59 4.88
N TYR A 33 29.83 -25.88 3.76
CA TYR A 33 29.48 -24.46 3.64
C TYR A 33 27.97 -24.22 3.80
N LEU A 34 27.13 -25.06 3.18
CA LEU A 34 25.67 -24.93 3.26
C LEU A 34 25.15 -25.27 4.66
N ASP A 35 25.72 -26.28 5.32
CA ASP A 35 25.37 -26.67 6.70
C ASP A 35 25.69 -25.53 7.69
N LEU A 36 26.85 -24.89 7.57
CA LEU A 36 27.23 -23.73 8.40
C LEU A 36 26.29 -22.54 8.17
N VAL A 37 25.95 -22.25 6.91
CA VAL A 37 25.01 -21.16 6.60
C VAL A 37 23.60 -21.47 7.13
N ALA A 38 23.17 -22.74 7.11
CA ALA A 38 21.89 -23.16 7.68
C ALA A 38 21.86 -23.02 9.22
N GLN A 39 23.00 -23.18 9.88
CA GLN A 39 23.19 -22.93 11.32
C GLN A 39 23.32 -21.44 11.68
N GLY A 40 23.15 -20.54 10.69
CA GLY A 40 23.18 -19.08 10.92
C GLY A 40 24.56 -18.44 10.80
N VAL A 41 25.60 -19.20 10.45
CA VAL A 41 26.95 -18.67 10.26
C VAL A 41 26.98 -17.78 9.02
N GLY A 42 27.52 -16.56 9.16
CA GLY A 42 27.62 -15.60 8.06
C GLY A 42 28.46 -16.13 6.89
N THR A 43 28.12 -15.79 5.65
CA THR A 43 28.80 -16.31 4.44
C THR A 43 30.32 -16.13 4.46
N THR A 44 30.80 -14.99 4.96
CA THR A 44 32.25 -14.74 5.10
C THR A 44 32.90 -15.74 6.05
N GLU A 45 32.25 -15.97 7.17
CA GLU A 45 32.72 -16.86 8.23
C GLU A 45 32.72 -18.31 7.74
N ALA A 46 31.62 -18.74 7.12
CA ALA A 46 31.50 -20.07 6.51
C ALA A 46 32.54 -20.30 5.40
N CYS A 47 32.87 -19.28 4.58
CA CYS A 47 33.95 -19.40 3.59
C CYS A 47 35.32 -19.59 4.25
N ARG A 48 35.57 -18.91 5.38
CA ARG A 48 36.84 -19.01 6.10
C ARG A 48 36.99 -20.39 6.73
N ILE A 49 35.94 -20.91 7.36
CA ILE A 49 35.91 -22.23 8.00
C ILE A 49 36.14 -23.33 6.95
N VAL A 50 35.49 -23.23 5.80
CA VAL A 50 35.58 -24.22 4.71
C VAL A 50 36.87 -24.09 3.88
N GLY A 51 37.61 -22.98 4.03
CA GLY A 51 38.85 -22.76 3.28
C GLY A 51 38.65 -22.40 1.80
N VAL A 52 37.51 -21.78 1.46
CA VAL A 52 37.18 -21.39 0.08
C VAL A 52 37.13 -19.87 -0.09
N HIS A 53 37.47 -19.39 -1.29
CA HIS A 53 37.42 -17.96 -1.57
C HIS A 53 35.99 -17.42 -1.44
N ARG A 54 35.84 -16.19 -0.91
CA ARG A 54 34.54 -15.53 -0.67
C ARG A 54 33.63 -15.54 -1.91
N LYS A 55 34.17 -15.26 -3.11
CA LYS A 55 33.40 -15.33 -4.37
C LYS A 55 32.78 -16.71 -4.61
N THR A 56 33.46 -17.79 -4.23
CA THR A 56 32.99 -19.17 -4.41
C THR A 56 31.81 -19.46 -3.49
N GLY A 57 31.90 -19.12 -2.20
CA GLY A 57 30.78 -19.26 -1.27
C GLY A 57 29.61 -18.34 -1.60
N HIS A 58 29.85 -17.09 -2.00
CA HIS A 58 28.80 -16.20 -2.52
C HIS A 58 28.10 -16.81 -3.75
N ARG A 59 28.85 -17.42 -4.67
CA ARG A 59 28.28 -18.12 -5.83
C ARG A 59 27.46 -19.35 -5.44
N TRP A 60 27.87 -20.08 -4.41
CA TRP A 60 27.09 -21.22 -3.89
C TRP A 60 25.79 -20.77 -3.22
N ARG A 61 25.81 -19.64 -2.49
CA ARG A 61 24.63 -19.11 -1.79
C ARG A 61 23.65 -18.37 -2.69
N TYR A 62 24.16 -17.60 -3.65
CA TYR A 62 23.36 -16.67 -4.46
C TYR A 62 23.30 -17.02 -5.96
N GLY A 63 24.02 -18.04 -6.41
CA GLY A 63 24.10 -18.42 -7.83
C GLY A 63 25.08 -17.56 -8.64
N ARG A 64 25.11 -17.74 -9.97
CA ARG A 64 25.81 -16.83 -10.89
C ARG A 64 24.84 -15.73 -11.34
N ALA A 65 25.31 -14.49 -11.40
CA ALA A 65 24.63 -13.46 -12.16
C ALA A 65 24.73 -13.81 -13.66
N SER A 66 23.60 -13.95 -14.34
CA SER A 66 23.57 -14.10 -15.79
C SER A 66 23.92 -12.78 -16.45
N GLN A 67 25.04 -12.71 -17.17
CA GLN A 67 25.21 -11.73 -18.24
C GLN A 67 24.47 -12.26 -19.47
N ALA A 68 23.16 -12.00 -19.54
CA ALA A 68 22.42 -12.05 -20.79
C ALA A 68 22.26 -10.61 -21.27
N GLY A 69 22.61 -10.38 -22.53
CA GLY A 69 22.71 -9.08 -23.16
C GLY A 69 21.40 -8.28 -23.17
N ARG A 70 21.56 -6.97 -23.33
CA ARG A 70 20.51 -6.01 -23.65
C ARG A 70 19.76 -6.44 -24.90
N THR A 71 18.59 -7.07 -24.75
CA THR A 71 17.41 -6.97 -25.64
C THR A 71 16.36 -7.98 -25.17
N THR A 72 15.52 -7.57 -24.23
CA THR A 72 14.10 -7.98 -24.08
C THR A 72 13.57 -7.32 -22.82
N SER A 73 12.59 -6.46 -23.02
CA SER A 73 11.84 -5.74 -21.99
C SER A 73 11.11 -6.73 -21.09
N THR A 74 11.75 -7.12 -19.98
CA THR A 74 11.05 -7.79 -18.87
C THR A 74 10.36 -6.71 -18.04
N PRO A 75 9.04 -6.83 -17.73
CA PRO A 75 8.37 -5.87 -16.86
C PRO A 75 8.98 -5.91 -15.46
N SER A 76 9.44 -4.77 -14.97
CA SER A 76 9.87 -4.58 -13.59
C SER A 76 8.79 -5.09 -12.64
N ALA A 77 9.13 -6.08 -11.83
CA ALA A 77 8.32 -6.48 -10.68
C ALA A 77 8.20 -5.30 -9.69
N PRO A 78 7.05 -5.15 -9.00
CA PRO A 78 6.84 -4.05 -8.07
C PRO A 78 7.82 -4.15 -6.88
N PRO A 79 8.11 -3.03 -6.20
CA PRO A 79 9.04 -3.01 -5.08
C PRO A 79 8.46 -3.84 -3.93
N SER A 80 9.16 -4.92 -3.58
CA SER A 80 8.99 -5.62 -2.31
C SER A 80 9.17 -4.61 -1.17
N GLY A 81 8.06 -4.27 -0.53
CA GLY A 81 8.03 -3.45 0.67
C GLY A 81 8.88 -4.08 1.77
N SER A 82 9.73 -3.24 2.36
CA SER A 82 10.56 -3.52 3.51
C SER A 82 9.74 -3.66 4.80
N GLY A 83 10.25 -4.48 5.72
CA GLY A 83 10.10 -4.19 7.15
C GLY A 83 9.39 -5.23 8.01
N LEU A 84 9.84 -6.49 8.01
CA LEU A 84 9.83 -7.33 9.21
C LEU A 84 11.17 -8.07 9.26
N SER A 85 12.14 -7.47 9.95
CA SER A 85 13.27 -8.23 10.51
C SER A 85 12.73 -9.13 11.61
N GLY A 86 12.67 -10.43 11.34
CA GLY A 86 12.30 -11.45 12.33
C GLY A 86 11.69 -12.66 11.64
N SER A 87 12.40 -13.79 11.70
CA SER A 87 12.10 -15.09 11.10
C SER A 87 12.55 -15.25 9.64
N GLY A 88 13.50 -16.16 9.44
CA GLY A 88 13.98 -16.56 8.13
C GLY A 88 12.87 -17.22 7.31
N ILE A 89 12.38 -16.51 6.31
CA ILE A 89 11.58 -17.12 5.26
C ILE A 89 12.54 -17.46 4.13
N GLY A 90 13.12 -18.66 4.22
CA GLY A 90 13.60 -19.36 3.04
C GLY A 90 12.48 -19.44 1.99
N ARG A 91 12.85 -19.63 0.72
CA ARG A 91 11.90 -19.90 -0.37
C ARG A 91 10.77 -20.79 0.17
N PRO A 92 9.48 -20.45 -0.04
CA PRO A 92 8.37 -21.17 0.57
C PRO A 92 8.58 -22.66 0.32
N GLY A 93 8.82 -23.39 1.42
CA GLY A 93 9.19 -24.79 1.37
C GLY A 93 8.21 -25.53 0.49
N ILE A 94 8.70 -26.22 -0.53
CA ILE A 94 7.87 -27.11 -1.32
C ILE A 94 7.27 -28.09 -0.32
N SER A 95 5.94 -28.12 -0.21
CA SER A 95 5.24 -29.07 0.68
C SER A 95 5.84 -30.45 0.49
N ALA A 96 6.12 -31.16 1.58
CA ALA A 96 6.71 -32.50 1.54
C ALA A 96 5.93 -33.47 0.64
N ARG A 97 4.67 -33.18 0.29
CA ARG A 97 3.90 -33.90 -0.73
C ARG A 97 4.54 -33.93 -2.12
N PHE A 98 5.28 -32.90 -2.52
CA PHE A 98 5.89 -32.81 -3.85
C PHE A 98 7.37 -33.18 -3.78
N LEU A 99 7.87 -33.81 -4.84
CA LEU A 99 9.30 -34.07 -4.99
C LEU A 99 10.07 -32.74 -5.07
N SER A 100 11.16 -32.64 -4.33
CA SER A 100 12.12 -31.55 -4.43
C SER A 100 13.04 -31.75 -5.64
N GLN A 101 13.79 -30.71 -5.99
CA GLN A 101 14.79 -30.80 -7.05
C GLN A 101 15.92 -31.80 -6.70
N ASP A 102 16.30 -31.88 -5.42
CA ASP A 102 17.33 -32.81 -4.95
C ASP A 102 16.84 -34.26 -5.02
N GLU A 103 15.59 -34.51 -4.65
CA GLU A 103 14.96 -35.83 -4.83
C GLU A 103 14.91 -36.21 -6.31
N ARG A 104 14.63 -35.25 -7.21
CA ARG A 104 14.68 -35.50 -8.66
C ARG A 104 16.07 -35.84 -9.16
N LEU A 105 17.13 -35.25 -8.61
CA LEU A 105 18.52 -35.61 -8.93
C LEU A 105 18.81 -37.07 -8.54
N VAL A 106 18.42 -37.47 -7.32
CA VAL A 106 18.57 -38.85 -6.85
C VAL A 106 17.78 -39.84 -7.70
N ILE A 107 16.54 -39.50 -8.09
CA ILE A 107 15.75 -40.31 -9.04
C ILE A 107 16.52 -40.50 -10.34
N ALA A 108 17.11 -39.44 -10.89
CA ALA A 108 17.84 -39.51 -12.16
C ALA A 108 19.08 -40.41 -12.08
N ASP A 109 19.85 -40.30 -10.99
CA ASP A 109 21.08 -41.07 -10.83
C ASP A 109 20.79 -42.56 -10.61
N LEU A 110 19.81 -42.89 -9.74
CA LEU A 110 19.42 -44.28 -9.50
C LEU A 110 18.75 -44.91 -10.71
N HIS A 111 17.95 -44.15 -11.45
CA HIS A 111 17.32 -44.63 -12.68
C HIS A 111 18.38 -44.94 -13.75
N ARG A 112 19.40 -44.08 -13.92
CA ARG A 112 20.54 -44.34 -14.82
C ARG A 112 21.37 -45.55 -14.40
N ALA A 113 21.46 -45.81 -13.10
CA ALA A 113 22.11 -47.00 -12.55
C ALA A 113 21.26 -48.29 -12.70
N GLY A 114 20.11 -48.23 -13.39
CA GLY A 114 19.24 -49.40 -13.62
C GLY A 114 18.36 -49.78 -12.42
N SER A 115 18.27 -48.95 -11.39
CA SER A 115 17.43 -49.25 -10.23
C SER A 115 15.94 -49.22 -10.59
N GLY A 116 15.20 -50.25 -10.18
CA GLY A 116 13.75 -50.31 -10.36
C GLY A 116 13.00 -49.30 -9.48
N VAL A 117 11.79 -48.90 -9.91
CA VAL A 117 10.93 -47.90 -9.24
C VAL A 117 10.79 -48.14 -7.73
N ARG A 118 10.59 -49.39 -7.29
CA ARG A 118 10.42 -49.74 -5.87
C ARG A 118 11.69 -49.54 -5.04
N ALA A 119 12.87 -49.71 -5.65
CA ALA A 119 14.15 -49.48 -4.98
C ALA A 119 14.41 -47.98 -4.80
N ILE A 120 14.18 -47.18 -5.86
CA ILE A 120 14.27 -45.72 -5.81
C ILE A 120 13.31 -45.14 -4.77
N ALA A 121 12.09 -45.66 -4.71
CA ALA A 121 11.07 -45.25 -3.76
C ALA A 121 11.48 -45.52 -2.31
N ARG A 122 12.09 -46.69 -2.04
CA ARG A 122 12.61 -47.04 -0.70
C ARG A 122 13.75 -46.12 -0.27
N GLU A 123 14.68 -45.84 -1.19
CA GLU A 123 15.82 -44.95 -0.93
C GLU A 123 15.37 -43.52 -0.58
N LEU A 124 14.33 -43.03 -1.24
CA LEU A 124 13.78 -41.68 -1.03
C LEU A 124 12.70 -41.61 0.05
N GLY A 125 12.30 -42.73 0.65
CA GLY A 125 11.17 -42.78 1.58
C GLY A 125 9.85 -42.34 0.94
N ARG A 126 9.65 -42.63 -0.36
CA ARG A 126 8.47 -42.25 -1.15
C ARG A 126 7.62 -43.45 -1.53
N ASP A 127 6.37 -43.19 -1.87
CA ASP A 127 5.50 -44.19 -2.48
C ASP A 127 6.00 -44.57 -3.89
N PRO A 128 6.10 -45.88 -4.24
CA PRO A 128 6.50 -46.33 -5.57
C PRO A 128 5.68 -45.73 -6.71
N GLY A 129 4.38 -45.49 -6.49
CA GLY A 129 3.51 -44.82 -7.45
C GLY A 129 3.90 -43.36 -7.71
N THR A 130 4.51 -42.67 -6.74
CA THR A 130 5.03 -41.30 -6.92
C THR A 130 6.25 -41.29 -7.85
N ILE A 131 7.18 -42.22 -7.65
CA ILE A 131 8.36 -42.35 -8.51
C ILE A 131 7.97 -42.77 -9.93
N SER A 132 7.08 -43.76 -10.06
CA SER A 132 6.56 -44.19 -11.37
C SER A 132 5.89 -43.03 -12.12
N ARG A 133 5.01 -42.28 -11.46
CA ARG A 133 4.33 -41.12 -12.07
C ARG A 133 5.30 -40.00 -12.44
N GLU A 134 6.37 -39.79 -11.67
CA GLU A 134 7.39 -38.79 -11.97
C GLU A 134 8.19 -39.16 -13.23
N LEU A 135 8.72 -40.39 -13.29
CA LEU A 135 9.45 -40.90 -14.45
C LEU A 135 8.57 -40.87 -15.72
N ASN A 136 7.38 -41.47 -15.65
CA ASN A 136 6.47 -41.54 -16.81
C ASN A 136 6.05 -40.17 -17.34
N ARG A 137 5.90 -39.16 -16.47
CA ARG A 137 5.40 -37.83 -16.86
C ARG A 137 6.50 -36.89 -17.34
N ASN A 138 7.75 -37.14 -16.96
CA ASN A 138 8.84 -36.19 -17.14
C ASN A 138 10.04 -36.74 -17.93
N SER A 139 10.07 -38.03 -18.25
CA SER A 139 11.00 -38.57 -19.25
C SER A 139 10.74 -37.99 -20.63
N ASP A 140 11.80 -37.95 -21.44
CA ASP A 140 11.72 -37.58 -22.84
C ASP A 140 10.95 -38.67 -23.62
N PRO A 141 9.91 -38.33 -24.41
CA PRO A 141 9.13 -39.32 -25.15
C PRO A 141 9.93 -40.05 -26.23
N ASP A 142 10.95 -39.41 -26.79
CA ASP A 142 11.71 -39.92 -27.94
C ASP A 142 12.96 -40.68 -27.48
N THR A 143 13.65 -40.18 -26.46
CA THR A 143 14.88 -40.81 -25.95
C THR A 143 14.67 -41.66 -24.70
N GLY A 144 13.54 -41.52 -24.01
CA GLY A 144 13.28 -42.14 -22.70
C GLY A 144 14.06 -41.50 -21.55
N ASP A 145 14.91 -40.50 -21.82
CA ASP A 145 15.81 -39.92 -20.82
C ASP A 145 15.06 -39.11 -19.77
N TYR A 146 15.32 -39.41 -18.51
CA TYR A 146 14.84 -38.60 -17.40
C TYR A 146 15.83 -37.48 -17.05
N ARG A 147 15.43 -36.22 -17.26
CA ARG A 147 16.26 -35.03 -16.98
C ARG A 147 15.71 -34.25 -15.77
N PRO A 148 16.44 -34.21 -14.63
CA PRO A 148 15.89 -33.73 -13.35
C PRO A 148 15.59 -32.24 -13.33
N TYR A 149 16.41 -31.40 -13.96
CA TYR A 149 16.17 -29.95 -14.05
C TYR A 149 14.97 -29.61 -14.94
N THR A 150 14.80 -30.34 -16.06
CA THR A 150 13.64 -30.20 -16.94
C THR A 150 12.36 -30.68 -16.24
N ALA A 151 12.44 -31.79 -15.49
CA ALA A 151 11.35 -32.31 -14.68
C ALA A 151 10.92 -31.30 -13.60
N GLN A 152 11.89 -30.65 -12.93
CA GLN A 152 11.61 -29.57 -11.97
C GLN A 152 10.90 -28.39 -12.64
N ALA A 153 11.42 -27.89 -13.77
CA ALA A 153 10.81 -26.79 -14.50
C ALA A 153 9.38 -27.14 -14.96
N ARG A 154 9.16 -28.34 -15.51
CA ARG A 154 7.83 -28.85 -15.89
C ARG A 154 6.88 -28.97 -14.68
N ALA A 155 7.39 -29.36 -13.51
CA ALA A 155 6.59 -29.41 -12.29
C ALA A 155 6.20 -28.02 -11.81
N GLU A 156 7.11 -27.05 -11.89
CA GLU A 156 6.87 -25.65 -11.54
C GLU A 156 5.87 -24.98 -12.50
N THR A 157 5.97 -25.22 -13.80
CA THR A 157 5.02 -24.66 -14.79
C THR A 157 3.62 -25.25 -14.68
N ARG A 158 3.49 -26.51 -14.25
CA ARG A 158 2.18 -27.15 -13.98
C ARG A 158 1.61 -26.82 -12.60
N ARG A 159 2.39 -26.19 -11.72
CA ARG A 159 1.98 -25.87 -10.34
C ARG A 159 0.87 -24.81 -10.26
N PRO A 160 0.90 -23.72 -11.05
CA PRO A 160 -0.20 -22.77 -11.08
C PRO A 160 -1.50 -23.46 -11.50
N ARG A 161 -2.53 -23.31 -10.66
CA ARG A 161 -3.92 -23.62 -11.04
C ARG A 161 -4.69 -22.30 -11.09
N PRO A 162 -4.59 -21.54 -12.19
CA PRO A 162 -5.25 -20.26 -12.30
C PRO A 162 -6.76 -20.46 -12.22
N LYS A 163 -7.39 -19.85 -11.21
CA LYS A 163 -8.86 -19.72 -11.12
C LYS A 163 -9.25 -18.33 -11.58
N ILE A 164 -10.35 -18.23 -12.34
CA ILE A 164 -10.96 -16.94 -12.69
C ILE A 164 -11.25 -16.18 -11.38
N GLY A 165 -10.86 -14.90 -11.31
CA GLY A 165 -11.10 -14.07 -10.15
C GLY A 165 -12.59 -13.80 -9.94
N LYS A 166 -13.00 -13.51 -8.70
CA LYS A 166 -14.42 -13.21 -8.41
C LYS A 166 -14.91 -11.97 -9.17
N ILE A 167 -14.07 -10.95 -9.34
CA ILE A 167 -14.37 -9.73 -10.09
C ILE A 167 -14.39 -10.02 -11.60
N ALA A 168 -13.49 -10.85 -12.13
CA ALA A 168 -13.59 -11.32 -13.51
C ALA A 168 -14.92 -12.03 -13.79
N ALA A 169 -15.33 -12.93 -12.89
CA ALA A 169 -16.46 -13.82 -13.09
C ALA A 169 -17.83 -13.13 -13.04
N SER A 170 -17.94 -11.94 -12.44
CA SER A 170 -19.19 -11.18 -12.31
C SER A 170 -19.04 -9.80 -12.95
N LEU A 171 -19.77 -9.57 -14.05
CA LEU A 171 -19.81 -8.27 -14.72
C LEU A 171 -20.40 -7.19 -13.80
N GLU A 172 -21.47 -7.50 -13.08
CA GLU A 172 -22.08 -6.58 -12.13
C GLU A 172 -21.10 -6.11 -11.04
N LEU A 173 -20.42 -7.05 -10.37
CA LEU A 173 -19.42 -6.72 -9.35
C LEU A 173 -18.27 -5.89 -9.94
N ARG A 174 -17.86 -6.20 -11.17
CA ARG A 174 -16.83 -5.45 -11.87
C ARG A 174 -17.27 -4.02 -12.13
N ASP A 175 -18.49 -3.81 -12.65
CA ASP A 175 -19.01 -2.49 -12.99
C ASP A 175 -19.24 -1.64 -11.75
N LEU A 176 -19.76 -2.23 -10.66
CA LEU A 176 -19.89 -1.54 -9.36
C LEU A 176 -18.52 -1.13 -8.81
N ALA A 177 -17.54 -2.05 -8.80
CA ALA A 177 -16.20 -1.74 -8.32
C ALA A 177 -15.50 -0.69 -9.19
N GLN A 178 -15.66 -0.78 -10.51
CA GLN A 178 -15.12 0.16 -11.50
C GLN A 178 -15.71 1.55 -11.31
N GLY A 179 -17.04 1.69 -11.22
CA GLY A 179 -17.68 2.99 -11.00
C GLY A 179 -17.22 3.68 -9.71
N MET A 180 -17.06 2.91 -8.62
CA MET A 180 -16.52 3.46 -7.38
C MET A 180 -15.03 3.86 -7.50
N LEU A 181 -14.23 3.13 -8.29
CA LEU A 181 -12.83 3.49 -8.57
C LEU A 181 -12.73 4.76 -9.43
N ASP A 182 -13.64 4.93 -10.40
CA ASP A 182 -13.77 6.16 -11.19
C ASP A 182 -14.15 7.34 -10.28
N ASP A 183 -14.93 7.08 -9.24
CA ASP A 183 -15.21 8.01 -8.15
C ASP A 183 -14.05 8.18 -7.14
N ARG A 184 -12.86 7.64 -7.45
CA ARG A 184 -11.64 7.67 -6.63
C ARG A 184 -11.82 7.05 -5.24
N CYS A 185 -12.76 6.13 -5.07
CA CYS A 185 -12.86 5.34 -3.85
C CYS A 185 -11.64 4.42 -3.72
N SER A 186 -11.13 4.27 -2.50
CA SER A 186 -10.09 3.29 -2.22
C SER A 186 -10.67 1.87 -2.25
N PRO A 187 -9.85 0.84 -2.53
CA PRO A 187 -10.28 -0.55 -2.44
C PRO A 187 -10.95 -0.92 -1.10
N GLN A 188 -10.51 -0.31 0.01
CA GLN A 188 -11.16 -0.49 1.31
C GLN A 188 -12.55 0.16 1.39
N GLN A 189 -12.70 1.36 0.85
CA GLN A 189 -14.00 2.04 0.74
C GLN A 189 -14.99 1.19 -0.08
N ILE A 190 -14.54 0.66 -1.22
CA ILE A 190 -15.34 -0.18 -2.11
C ILE A 190 -15.79 -1.45 -1.41
N SER A 191 -14.84 -2.22 -0.84
CA SER A 191 -15.13 -3.46 -0.12
C SER A 191 -16.16 -3.29 1.00
N ARG A 192 -16.07 -2.18 1.74
CA ARG A 192 -16.98 -1.88 2.85
C ARG A 192 -18.34 -1.40 2.36
N ARG A 193 -18.36 -0.60 1.29
CA ARG A 193 -19.60 -0.08 0.71
C ARG A 193 -20.41 -1.18 0.04
N LEU A 194 -19.79 -2.04 -0.76
CA LEU A 194 -20.47 -3.20 -1.38
C LEU A 194 -21.16 -4.09 -0.36
N ARG A 195 -20.52 -4.34 0.79
CA ARG A 195 -21.13 -5.13 1.87
C ARG A 195 -22.33 -4.43 2.51
N ARG A 196 -22.27 -3.10 2.63
CA ARG A 196 -23.30 -2.30 3.27
C ARG A 196 -24.52 -2.12 2.37
N ASP A 197 -24.30 -1.85 1.09
CA ASP A 197 -25.35 -1.59 0.11
C ASP A 197 -26.04 -2.87 -0.35
N HIS A 198 -25.36 -4.02 -0.22
CA HIS A 198 -25.88 -5.32 -0.62
C HIS A 198 -25.69 -6.37 0.48
N PRO A 199 -26.29 -6.21 1.67
CA PRO A 199 -26.07 -7.11 2.81
C PRO A 199 -26.45 -8.55 2.50
N ASP A 200 -27.52 -8.75 1.72
CA ASP A 200 -28.09 -10.06 1.39
C ASP A 200 -27.46 -10.73 0.17
N ARG A 201 -26.44 -10.10 -0.44
CA ARG A 201 -25.80 -10.55 -1.69
C ARG A 201 -24.31 -10.85 -1.49
N PRO A 202 -23.95 -12.00 -0.90
CA PRO A 202 -22.55 -12.35 -0.62
C PRO A 202 -21.70 -12.48 -1.90
N GLU A 203 -22.31 -12.71 -3.06
CA GLU A 203 -21.66 -12.70 -4.37
C GLU A 203 -21.05 -11.33 -4.73
N LEU A 204 -21.56 -10.22 -4.19
CA LEU A 204 -20.99 -8.89 -4.36
C LEU A 204 -19.93 -8.54 -3.31
N HIS A 205 -19.80 -9.34 -2.26
CA HIS A 205 -18.85 -9.06 -1.18
C HIS A 205 -17.44 -9.49 -1.57
N VAL A 206 -16.52 -8.52 -1.61
CA VAL A 206 -15.09 -8.75 -1.84
C VAL A 206 -14.25 -8.12 -0.75
N THR A 207 -13.06 -8.66 -0.51
CA THR A 207 -12.06 -7.98 0.30
C THR A 207 -11.32 -6.94 -0.55
N HIS A 208 -10.76 -5.93 0.09
CA HIS A 208 -9.94 -4.93 -0.60
C HIS A 208 -8.69 -5.54 -1.25
N GLU A 209 -8.18 -6.66 -0.71
CA GLU A 209 -7.11 -7.43 -1.34
C GLU A 209 -7.56 -8.04 -2.68
N THR A 210 -8.78 -8.56 -2.79
CA THR A 210 -9.32 -9.04 -4.08
C THR A 210 -9.34 -7.94 -5.13
N ILE A 211 -9.69 -6.71 -4.73
CA ILE A 211 -9.68 -5.55 -5.63
C ILE A 211 -8.24 -5.17 -6.00
N TYR A 212 -7.29 -5.19 -5.06
CA TYR A 212 -5.87 -4.97 -5.37
C TYR A 212 -5.32 -6.01 -6.36
N GLN A 213 -5.63 -7.30 -6.16
CA GLN A 213 -5.21 -8.36 -7.07
C GLN A 213 -5.79 -8.17 -8.48
N ALA A 214 -7.04 -7.73 -8.59
CA ALA A 214 -7.67 -7.40 -9.88
C ALA A 214 -7.03 -6.18 -10.57
N LEU A 215 -6.52 -5.21 -9.81
CA LEU A 215 -5.80 -4.04 -10.34
C LEU A 215 -4.37 -4.36 -10.78
N TYR A 216 -3.64 -5.21 -10.04
CA TYR A 216 -2.20 -5.43 -10.25
C TYR A 216 -1.86 -6.59 -11.18
N ILE A 217 -2.71 -7.62 -11.28
CA ILE A 217 -2.41 -8.80 -12.10
C ILE A 217 -2.91 -8.58 -13.53
N GLN A 218 -2.03 -8.06 -14.39
CA GLN A 218 -2.30 -7.86 -15.82
C GLN A 218 -2.68 -9.12 -16.61
N GLY A 219 -2.32 -10.32 -16.13
CA GLY A 219 -2.70 -11.59 -16.76
C GLY A 219 -4.18 -11.94 -16.68
N ARG A 220 -5.01 -11.10 -16.03
CA ARG A 220 -6.46 -11.34 -15.88
C ARG A 220 -7.38 -10.29 -16.51
N GLY A 221 -6.86 -9.15 -16.96
CA GLY A 221 -7.65 -8.16 -17.72
C GLY A 221 -8.93 -7.63 -17.04
N GLU A 222 -9.03 -7.68 -15.71
CA GLU A 222 -10.33 -7.52 -15.01
C GLU A 222 -10.75 -6.04 -14.82
N LEU A 223 -9.80 -5.10 -14.71
CA LEU A 223 -10.06 -3.66 -14.50
C LEU A 223 -9.09 -2.80 -15.35
N ARG A 224 -9.54 -1.60 -15.79
CA ARG A 224 -8.78 -0.75 -16.74
C ARG A 224 -7.53 -0.10 -16.09
N ARG A 225 -6.39 -0.17 -16.79
CA ARG A 225 -5.05 0.28 -16.37
C ARG A 225 -4.93 1.77 -16.01
N ALA A 226 -5.85 2.61 -16.52
CA ALA A 226 -5.91 4.04 -16.24
C ALA A 226 -6.16 4.36 -14.76
N LEU A 227 -6.66 3.39 -13.98
CA LEU A 227 -6.97 3.54 -12.55
C LEU A 227 -5.77 3.45 -11.61
N THR A 228 -4.58 3.11 -12.10
CA THR A 228 -3.36 3.14 -11.26
C THR A 228 -3.09 4.57 -10.75
N GLY A 229 -3.52 5.60 -11.51
CA GLY A 229 -3.52 7.00 -11.08
C GLY A 229 -4.64 7.39 -10.10
N ALA A 230 -5.64 6.52 -9.88
CA ALA A 230 -6.71 6.72 -8.89
C ALA A 230 -6.30 6.28 -7.47
N LEU A 231 -5.16 5.59 -7.32
CA LEU A 231 -4.62 5.19 -6.02
C LEU A 231 -4.12 6.41 -5.23
N ARG A 232 -4.44 6.44 -3.93
CA ARG A 232 -4.33 7.61 -3.05
C ARG A 232 -2.92 8.17 -2.86
N THR A 233 -1.87 7.41 -3.17
CA THR A 233 -0.48 7.82 -2.94
C THR A 233 0.47 7.27 -3.99
N GLY A 234 1.08 8.13 -4.81
CA GLY A 234 2.25 7.81 -5.64
C GLY A 234 3.59 7.98 -4.91
N ARG A 235 3.63 7.84 -3.57
CA ARG A 235 4.80 8.15 -2.74
C ARG A 235 5.63 6.89 -2.48
N ALA A 236 6.91 6.89 -2.86
CA ALA A 236 7.86 5.83 -2.57
C ALA A 236 8.60 5.99 -1.23
N LEU A 237 8.64 7.20 -0.65
CA LEU A 237 9.40 7.50 0.58
C LEU A 237 8.67 8.50 1.49
N ARG A 238 8.91 8.38 2.79
CA ARG A 238 8.45 9.34 3.82
C ARG A 238 9.37 10.56 3.79
N THR A 239 8.78 11.75 3.61
CA THR A 239 9.51 13.02 3.72
C THR A 239 9.72 13.38 5.19
N PRO A 240 10.89 13.94 5.57
CA PRO A 240 11.10 14.48 6.91
C PRO A 240 10.10 15.60 7.23
N ARG A 241 9.67 15.67 8.50
CA ARG A 241 8.86 16.79 9.01
C ARG A 241 9.71 18.06 8.97
N ARG A 242 9.21 19.13 8.36
CA ARG A 242 9.75 20.49 8.58
C ARG A 242 9.37 20.95 9.98
N THR A 243 10.35 21.45 10.71
CA THR A 243 10.16 22.14 11.99
C THR A 243 9.56 23.52 11.71
N SER A 244 8.45 23.85 12.35
CA SER A 244 7.83 25.19 12.26
C SER A 244 8.68 26.20 13.04
N GLN A 245 9.25 27.18 12.34
CA GLN A 245 9.79 28.38 12.98
C GLN A 245 8.65 29.30 13.43
N GLN A 246 8.85 29.94 14.59
CA GLN A 246 7.91 30.84 15.25
C GLN A 246 7.50 32.00 14.32
N ARG A 247 6.19 32.19 14.14
CA ARG A 247 5.62 33.39 13.51
C ARG A 247 4.99 34.26 14.60
N GLN A 248 5.25 35.56 14.54
CA GLN A 248 4.63 36.57 15.41
C GLN A 248 3.12 36.74 15.08
N PRO A 249 2.30 37.21 16.04
CA PRO A 249 0.88 37.49 15.81
C PRO A 249 0.71 38.55 14.73
N ARG A 250 -0.22 38.34 13.78
CA ARG A 250 -0.38 39.17 12.56
C ARG A 250 -1.64 40.04 12.52
N PHE A 251 -2.50 40.00 13.53
CA PHE A 251 -3.80 40.68 13.49
C PHE A 251 -3.90 41.82 14.49
N THR A 252 -4.58 42.90 14.08
CA THR A 252 -4.83 44.10 14.89
C THR A 252 -6.14 44.02 15.70
N ALA A 253 -7.08 43.14 15.29
CA ALA A 253 -8.37 42.96 15.96
C ALA A 253 -8.33 41.82 17.01
N PRO A 254 -9.10 41.91 18.12
CA PRO A 254 -9.15 40.87 19.14
C PRO A 254 -9.69 39.54 18.57
N MET A 255 -9.03 38.43 18.93
CA MET A 255 -9.35 37.08 18.47
C MET A 255 -10.12 36.30 19.53
N LEU A 256 -11.14 35.53 19.12
CA LEU A 256 -11.69 34.44 19.93
C LEU A 256 -10.85 33.20 19.70
N MET A 257 -10.30 32.64 20.77
CA MET A 257 -9.47 31.44 20.68
C MET A 257 -10.35 30.19 20.64
N ILE A 258 -9.79 29.08 20.14
CA ILE A 258 -10.49 27.79 20.08
C ILE A 258 -10.94 27.29 21.45
N SER A 259 -10.26 27.71 22.53
CA SER A 259 -10.66 27.48 23.92
C SER A 259 -12.01 28.09 24.28
N ASP A 260 -12.40 29.17 23.59
CA ASP A 260 -13.58 29.97 23.93
C ASP A 260 -14.84 29.45 23.20
N ARG A 261 -14.73 28.29 22.54
CA ARG A 261 -15.87 27.65 21.87
C ARG A 261 -16.84 27.04 22.85
N PRO A 262 -18.13 27.03 22.50
CA PRO A 262 -19.09 26.27 23.28
C PRO A 262 -18.75 24.77 23.24
N ALA A 263 -18.99 24.06 24.33
CA ALA A 263 -18.62 22.65 24.48
C ALA A 263 -19.24 21.74 23.40
N GLU A 264 -20.41 22.08 22.87
CA GLU A 264 -21.07 21.39 21.75
C GLU A 264 -20.18 21.31 20.49
N ALA A 265 -19.29 22.28 20.29
CA ALA A 265 -18.36 22.27 19.17
C ALA A 265 -17.27 21.20 19.34
N ALA A 266 -16.94 20.77 20.56
CA ALA A 266 -15.87 19.79 20.80
C ALA A 266 -16.29 18.36 20.44
N ASP A 267 -17.53 17.98 20.78
CA ASP A 267 -18.06 16.62 20.63
C ASP A 267 -18.40 16.26 19.17
N ARG A 268 -18.47 17.26 18.27
CA ARG A 268 -18.80 17.05 16.84
C ARG A 268 -20.17 16.36 16.63
N ALA A 269 -21.01 16.38 17.66
CA ALA A 269 -22.37 15.83 17.63
C ALA A 269 -23.36 16.80 16.98
N VAL A 270 -23.11 18.11 17.11
CA VAL A 270 -23.96 19.16 16.57
C VAL A 270 -23.43 19.62 15.21
N PRO A 271 -24.26 19.62 14.14
CA PRO A 271 -23.84 20.11 12.84
C PRO A 271 -23.70 21.63 12.81
N GLY A 272 -22.90 22.11 11.86
CA GLY A 272 -22.78 23.53 11.54
C GLY A 272 -21.54 24.21 12.12
N HIS A 273 -20.64 23.42 12.71
CA HIS A 273 -19.30 23.87 13.05
C HIS A 273 -18.35 23.50 11.90
N TRP A 274 -17.69 24.48 11.31
CA TRP A 274 -16.83 24.30 10.14
C TRP A 274 -15.35 24.46 10.50
N GLU A 275 -14.50 23.63 9.92
CA GLU A 275 -13.05 23.81 9.88
C GLU A 275 -12.65 24.39 8.51
N GLY A 276 -11.92 25.51 8.54
CA GLY A 276 -11.45 26.22 7.36
C GLY A 276 -9.93 26.14 7.16
N ASP A 277 -9.49 26.11 5.90
CA ASP A 277 -8.07 26.13 5.51
C ASP A 277 -7.92 26.63 4.06
N LEU A 278 -6.71 27.06 3.69
CA LEU A 278 -6.35 27.34 2.29
C LEU A 278 -5.46 26.23 1.70
N ILE A 279 -5.87 25.72 0.55
CA ILE A 279 -5.00 24.91 -0.30
C ILE A 279 -4.27 25.84 -1.26
N LEU A 280 -2.95 25.95 -1.08
CA LEU A 280 -2.09 26.74 -1.96
C LEU A 280 -1.67 25.98 -3.23
N GLY A 281 -1.63 26.71 -4.33
CA GLY A 281 -1.18 26.31 -5.66
C GLY A 281 0.31 26.59 -5.92
N ARG A 282 0.67 26.67 -7.20
CA ARG A 282 2.04 26.95 -7.65
C ARG A 282 2.55 28.27 -7.08
N GLY A 283 3.76 28.25 -6.50
CA GLY A 283 4.42 29.46 -5.99
C GLY A 283 3.63 30.22 -4.92
N SER A 284 2.62 29.59 -4.31
CA SER A 284 1.64 30.26 -3.44
C SER A 284 0.92 31.44 -4.12
N THR A 285 0.79 31.44 -5.45
CA THR A 285 0.13 32.53 -6.18
C THR A 285 -1.36 32.29 -6.40
N SER A 286 -1.84 31.05 -6.30
CA SER A 286 -3.27 30.72 -6.35
C SER A 286 -3.67 29.88 -5.15
N ALA A 287 -4.94 29.98 -4.73
CA ALA A 287 -5.46 29.25 -3.60
C ALA A 287 -6.92 28.84 -3.82
N ILE A 288 -7.33 27.78 -3.13
CA ILE A 288 -8.73 27.38 -2.98
C ILE A 288 -9.01 27.32 -1.48
N GLY A 289 -10.09 27.97 -1.04
CA GLY A 289 -10.55 27.82 0.33
C GLY A 289 -11.26 26.48 0.52
N THR A 290 -11.04 25.86 1.68
CA THR A 290 -11.63 24.57 2.02
C THR A 290 -12.39 24.70 3.31
N LEU A 291 -13.63 24.23 3.31
CA LEU A 291 -14.51 24.21 4.47
C LEU A 291 -14.96 22.77 4.70
N VAL A 292 -14.75 22.26 5.91
CA VAL A 292 -15.15 20.90 6.29
C VAL A 292 -16.03 20.95 7.53
N GLU A 293 -17.25 20.46 7.39
CA GLU A 293 -18.20 20.38 8.50
C GLU A 293 -17.76 19.29 9.49
N ARG A 294 -17.75 19.60 10.78
CA ARG A 294 -17.06 18.76 11.79
C ARG A 294 -17.83 17.52 12.20
N ALA A 295 -19.15 17.44 12.04
CA ALA A 295 -19.94 16.26 12.34
C ALA A 295 -19.92 15.25 11.18
N THR A 296 -20.27 15.72 9.99
CA THR A 296 -20.52 14.97 8.76
C THR A 296 -19.31 14.84 7.86
N ARG A 297 -18.26 15.65 8.05
CA ARG A 297 -17.11 15.79 7.13
C ARG A 297 -17.52 16.27 5.74
N TYR A 298 -18.67 16.93 5.61
CA TYR A 298 -19.13 17.51 4.36
C TYR A 298 -18.20 18.64 3.94
N VAL A 299 -17.77 18.63 2.68
CA VAL A 299 -16.78 19.54 2.14
C VAL A 299 -17.44 20.56 1.24
N LEU A 300 -17.10 21.82 1.43
CA LEU A 300 -17.31 22.90 0.47
C LEU A 300 -15.96 23.45 0.03
N LEU A 301 -15.88 23.84 -1.24
CA LEU A 301 -14.71 24.48 -1.82
C LEU A 301 -15.07 25.91 -2.19
N VAL A 302 -14.27 26.84 -1.68
CA VAL A 302 -14.42 28.27 -1.89
C VAL A 302 -13.55 28.66 -3.08
N HIS A 303 -14.19 29.10 -4.15
CA HIS A 303 -13.49 29.66 -5.30
C HIS A 303 -12.92 31.04 -4.94
N LEU A 304 -11.62 31.23 -5.18
CA LEU A 304 -10.95 32.52 -4.99
C LEU A 304 -10.50 33.04 -6.37
N PRO A 305 -11.05 34.17 -6.84
CA PRO A 305 -10.72 34.69 -8.17
C PRO A 305 -9.26 35.17 -8.27
N ALA A 306 -8.67 34.96 -9.45
CA ALA A 306 -7.48 35.64 -9.98
C ALA A 306 -6.27 35.83 -9.03
N HIS A 307 -5.39 34.83 -8.91
CA HIS A 307 -4.07 34.87 -8.22
C HIS A 307 -3.99 35.63 -6.87
N ARG A 308 -5.12 35.84 -6.22
CA ARG A 308 -5.26 36.63 -5.00
C ARG A 308 -5.94 35.78 -3.96
N HIS A 309 -5.36 35.81 -2.78
CA HIS A 309 -5.86 35.15 -1.58
C HIS A 309 -5.56 36.05 -0.37
N ASP A 310 -5.65 37.36 -0.61
CA ASP A 310 -5.64 38.37 0.44
C ASP A 310 -6.91 38.25 1.29
N ALA A 311 -6.92 38.95 2.42
CA ALA A 311 -7.99 38.81 3.40
C ALA A 311 -9.36 39.26 2.91
N GLU A 312 -9.41 40.20 1.95
CA GLU A 312 -10.65 40.66 1.33
C GLU A 312 -11.23 39.60 0.40
N THR A 313 -10.40 39.05 -0.49
CA THR A 313 -10.82 38.00 -1.42
C THR A 313 -11.30 36.74 -0.67
N VAL A 314 -10.58 36.36 0.40
CA VAL A 314 -10.96 35.21 1.23
C VAL A 314 -12.25 35.49 2.01
N ARG A 315 -12.40 36.67 2.62
CA ARG A 315 -13.64 37.10 3.28
C ARG A 315 -14.83 36.98 2.32
N ASP A 316 -14.75 37.56 1.12
CA ASP A 316 -15.88 37.61 0.18
C ASP A 316 -16.26 36.23 -0.35
N GLY A 317 -15.25 35.39 -0.64
CA GLY A 317 -15.48 34.00 -1.02
C GLY A 317 -16.15 33.19 0.10
N LEU A 318 -15.71 33.38 1.35
CA LEU A 318 -16.31 32.72 2.52
C LEU A 318 -17.75 33.18 2.75
N ILE A 319 -18.04 34.49 2.69
CA ILE A 319 -19.40 35.04 2.82
C ILE A 319 -20.31 34.43 1.75
N THR A 320 -19.88 34.46 0.49
CA THR A 320 -20.65 33.94 -0.64
C THR A 320 -20.97 32.46 -0.43
N THR A 321 -19.98 31.66 -0.02
CA THR A 321 -20.15 30.23 0.19
C THR A 321 -21.06 29.94 1.39
N MET A 322 -20.82 30.58 2.53
CA MET A 322 -21.60 30.33 3.76
C MET A 322 -23.06 30.74 3.64
N ARG A 323 -23.37 31.78 2.85
CA ARG A 323 -24.76 32.21 2.59
C ARG A 323 -25.58 31.20 1.78
N THR A 324 -24.93 30.23 1.12
CA THR A 324 -25.66 29.15 0.43
C THR A 324 -26.20 28.09 1.39
N LEU A 325 -25.75 28.09 2.64
CA LEU A 325 -26.12 27.10 3.63
C LEU A 325 -27.36 27.54 4.44
N PRO A 326 -28.23 26.59 4.83
CA PRO A 326 -29.25 26.83 5.84
C PRO A 326 -28.64 27.33 7.16
N THR A 327 -29.37 28.21 7.85
CA THR A 327 -28.92 28.86 9.10
C THR A 327 -28.51 27.88 10.21
N HIS A 328 -29.19 26.73 10.32
CA HIS A 328 -28.85 25.71 11.32
C HIS A 328 -27.52 25.00 11.04
N LEU A 329 -26.96 25.15 9.83
CA LEU A 329 -25.62 24.68 9.46
C LEU A 329 -24.54 25.76 9.57
N THR A 330 -24.85 26.97 10.08
CA THR A 330 -23.88 28.08 10.15
C THR A 330 -23.64 28.52 11.59
N ARG A 331 -23.15 27.61 12.44
CA ARG A 331 -22.93 27.86 13.88
C ARG A 331 -21.60 28.51 14.19
N SER A 332 -20.49 28.02 13.61
CA SER A 332 -19.18 28.64 13.79
C SER A 332 -18.18 28.23 12.72
N LEU A 333 -17.15 29.07 12.56
CA LEU A 333 -16.01 28.81 11.68
C LEU A 333 -14.71 28.74 12.51
N THR A 334 -13.90 27.73 12.22
CA THR A 334 -12.55 27.56 12.76
C THR A 334 -11.53 27.89 11.71
N TRP A 335 -10.52 28.70 12.03
CA TRP A 335 -9.39 28.92 11.12
C TRP A 335 -8.05 28.94 11.88
N ASP A 336 -6.93 28.85 11.16
CA ASP A 336 -5.63 29.19 11.73
C ASP A 336 -5.37 30.70 11.74
N GLN A 337 -4.27 31.11 12.37
CA GLN A 337 -3.88 32.52 12.48
C GLN A 337 -3.19 33.04 11.20
N GLY A 338 -3.61 32.56 10.03
CA GLY A 338 -3.11 32.99 8.74
C GLY A 338 -3.54 34.40 8.38
N SER A 339 -2.67 35.18 7.73
CA SER A 339 -2.93 36.59 7.38
C SER A 339 -4.17 36.80 6.50
N GLU A 340 -4.60 35.77 5.77
CA GLU A 340 -5.84 35.72 5.02
C GLU A 340 -7.10 35.90 5.88
N MET A 341 -7.03 35.69 7.19
CA MET A 341 -8.16 35.89 8.12
C MET A 341 -8.07 37.19 8.91
N SER A 342 -7.28 38.17 8.45
CA SER A 342 -7.14 39.46 9.16
C SER A 342 -8.44 40.26 9.22
N ARG A 343 -9.34 40.06 8.26
CA ARG A 343 -10.68 40.66 8.19
C ARG A 343 -11.81 39.74 8.69
N HIS A 344 -11.50 38.78 9.56
CA HIS A 344 -12.50 37.83 10.09
C HIS A 344 -13.68 38.51 10.81
N HIS A 345 -13.45 39.66 11.45
CA HIS A 345 -14.52 40.41 12.13
C HIS A 345 -15.60 40.89 11.15
N GLU A 346 -15.20 41.34 9.94
CA GLU A 346 -16.12 41.74 8.88
C GLU A 346 -16.94 40.54 8.38
N PHE A 347 -16.32 39.37 8.26
CA PHE A 347 -17.02 38.12 7.97
C PHE A 347 -18.07 37.78 9.03
N SER A 348 -17.71 37.86 10.32
CA SER A 348 -18.63 37.59 11.43
C SER A 348 -19.81 38.56 11.42
N ILE A 349 -19.58 39.85 11.18
CA ILE A 349 -20.64 40.85 11.07
C ILE A 349 -21.58 40.55 9.89
N ALA A 350 -21.02 40.20 8.73
CA ALA A 350 -21.81 39.98 7.51
C ALA A 350 -22.63 38.68 7.49
N THR A 351 -22.28 37.70 8.32
CA THR A 351 -22.87 36.35 8.33
C THR A 351 -23.51 35.95 9.66
N GLY A 352 -23.19 36.64 10.75
CA GLY A 352 -23.55 36.22 12.11
C GLY A 352 -22.76 35.01 12.62
N ILE A 353 -21.78 34.52 11.86
CA ILE A 353 -21.03 33.31 12.20
C ILE A 353 -19.79 33.69 13.01
N PRO A 354 -19.65 33.24 14.27
CA PRO A 354 -18.44 33.47 15.05
C PRO A 354 -17.25 32.71 14.47
N VAL A 355 -16.11 33.41 14.36
CA VAL A 355 -14.83 32.85 13.92
C VAL A 355 -13.94 32.61 15.13
N TYR A 356 -13.38 31.41 15.23
CA TYR A 356 -12.49 30.99 16.29
C TYR A 356 -11.14 30.55 15.74
N PHE A 357 -10.06 31.02 16.35
CA PHE A 357 -8.70 30.75 15.92
C PHE A 357 -8.04 29.62 16.69
N CYS A 358 -7.32 28.76 15.98
CA CYS A 358 -6.46 27.76 16.60
C CYS A 358 -5.25 28.40 17.28
N ASP A 359 -4.70 27.69 18.27
CA ASP A 359 -3.48 28.10 18.94
C ASP A 359 -2.28 28.00 17.96
N PRO A 360 -1.30 28.91 18.08
CA PRO A 360 -0.06 28.79 17.33
C PRO A 360 0.59 27.43 17.59
N HIS A 361 1.14 26.80 16.54
CA HIS A 361 1.82 25.50 16.62
C HIS A 361 0.92 24.31 17.00
N SER A 362 -0.41 24.44 16.89
CA SER A 362 -1.37 23.38 17.23
C SER A 362 -2.15 22.82 16.02
N PRO A 363 -1.48 22.28 14.99
CA PRO A 363 -2.16 21.81 13.77
C PRO A 363 -3.15 20.66 14.02
N TRP A 364 -3.01 19.90 15.12
CA TRP A 364 -3.93 18.83 15.49
C TRP A 364 -5.36 19.33 15.80
N GLN A 365 -5.51 20.61 16.13
CA GLN A 365 -6.81 21.24 16.35
C GLN A 365 -7.67 21.32 15.07
N ARG A 366 -7.06 21.10 13.89
CA ARG A 366 -7.72 21.05 12.57
C ARG A 366 -7.49 19.73 11.83
N GLY A 367 -7.46 18.62 12.55
CA GLY A 367 -7.20 17.30 11.97
C GLY A 367 -8.15 16.89 10.84
N SER A 368 -9.35 17.47 10.74
CA SER A 368 -10.30 17.16 9.65
C SER A 368 -9.83 17.76 8.33
N ASN A 369 -9.34 19.01 8.37
CA ASN A 369 -8.87 19.71 7.18
C ASN A 369 -7.59 19.10 6.64
N GLU A 370 -6.64 18.68 7.48
CA GLU A 370 -5.40 18.07 6.98
C GLU A 370 -5.68 16.79 6.16
N ASN A 371 -6.54 15.91 6.67
CA ASN A 371 -6.92 14.69 5.96
C ASN A 371 -7.72 15.01 4.68
N THR A 372 -8.63 15.97 4.74
CA THR A 372 -9.46 16.38 3.59
C THR A 372 -8.63 17.04 2.50
N ASN A 373 -7.71 17.92 2.87
CA ASN A 373 -6.78 18.57 1.95
C ASN A 373 -5.87 17.52 1.31
N GLY A 374 -5.45 16.50 2.06
CA GLY A 374 -4.76 15.34 1.50
C GLY A 374 -5.57 14.59 0.41
N LEU A 375 -6.90 14.53 0.52
CA LEU A 375 -7.77 13.94 -0.50
C LEU A 375 -7.99 14.88 -1.69
N LEU A 376 -8.15 16.18 -1.43
CA LEU A 376 -8.32 17.20 -2.46
C LEU A 376 -7.09 17.29 -3.37
N ARG A 377 -5.89 16.95 -2.88
CA ARG A 377 -4.68 16.84 -3.73
C ARG A 377 -4.75 15.76 -4.83
N GLN A 378 -5.75 14.88 -4.82
CA GLN A 378 -6.04 13.98 -5.97
C GLN A 378 -6.63 14.73 -7.17
N TYR A 379 -7.28 15.88 -6.92
CA TYR A 379 -7.90 16.75 -7.90
C TYR A 379 -7.05 17.99 -8.17
N PHE A 380 -6.38 18.49 -7.13
CA PHE A 380 -5.58 19.72 -7.14
C PHE A 380 -4.13 19.41 -6.75
N PRO A 381 -3.32 18.78 -7.63
CA PRO A 381 -1.95 18.40 -7.31
C PRO A 381 -1.12 19.56 -6.74
N LYS A 382 -0.17 19.25 -5.87
CA LYS A 382 0.73 20.30 -5.34
C LYS A 382 1.51 20.94 -6.48
N GLY A 383 1.59 22.27 -6.49
CA GLY A 383 2.33 23.02 -7.52
C GLY A 383 1.59 23.17 -8.86
N SER A 384 0.33 22.75 -8.95
CA SER A 384 -0.56 23.15 -10.06
C SER A 384 -1.07 24.57 -9.86
N ASP A 385 -1.45 25.22 -10.96
CA ASP A 385 -2.14 26.50 -10.86
C ASP A 385 -3.63 26.28 -10.61
N LEU A 386 -4.10 26.75 -9.46
CA LEU A 386 -5.48 26.56 -9.01
C LEU A 386 -6.45 27.59 -9.58
N SER A 387 -5.95 28.69 -10.15
CA SER A 387 -6.79 29.73 -10.78
C SER A 387 -7.56 29.21 -12.01
N THR A 388 -7.08 28.12 -12.60
CA THR A 388 -7.67 27.48 -13.78
C THR A 388 -8.98 26.72 -13.48
N HIS A 389 -9.31 26.52 -12.21
CA HIS A 389 -10.48 25.76 -11.80
C HIS A 389 -11.67 26.68 -11.56
N THR A 390 -12.72 26.52 -12.36
CA THR A 390 -13.95 27.31 -12.24
C THR A 390 -14.76 26.93 -11.00
N PRO A 391 -15.69 27.79 -10.53
CA PRO A 391 -16.60 27.46 -9.44
C PRO A 391 -17.35 26.14 -9.65
N GLU A 392 -17.80 25.87 -10.88
CA GLU A 392 -18.54 24.66 -11.26
C GLU A 392 -17.66 23.42 -11.13
N HIS A 393 -16.39 23.51 -11.54
CA HIS A 393 -15.43 22.43 -11.37
C HIS A 393 -15.17 22.15 -9.88
N LEU A 394 -15.04 23.19 -9.05
CA LEU A 394 -14.90 23.02 -7.60
C LEU A 394 -16.14 22.38 -6.97
N ALA A 395 -17.33 22.79 -7.38
CA ALA A 395 -18.58 22.19 -6.92
C ALA A 395 -18.67 20.69 -7.31
N ALA A 396 -18.30 20.33 -8.53
CA ALA A 396 -18.27 18.95 -8.99
C ALA A 396 -17.27 18.09 -8.17
N VAL A 397 -16.07 18.62 -7.90
CA VAL A 397 -15.06 17.95 -7.06
C VAL A 397 -15.57 17.77 -5.62
N ALA A 398 -16.19 18.80 -5.04
CA ALA A 398 -16.78 18.72 -3.71
C ALA A 398 -17.89 17.66 -3.66
N ALA A 399 -18.80 17.64 -4.62
CA ALA A 399 -19.86 16.65 -4.73
C ALA A 399 -19.32 15.23 -4.84
N GLN A 400 -18.30 15.00 -5.68
CA GLN A 400 -17.64 13.69 -5.77
C GLN A 400 -16.98 13.29 -4.45
N LEU A 401 -16.31 14.23 -3.77
CA LEU A 401 -15.67 13.96 -2.48
C LEU A 401 -16.69 13.65 -1.37
N ASN A 402 -17.86 14.29 -1.41
CA ASN A 402 -18.97 14.10 -0.49
C ASN A 402 -19.77 12.82 -0.74
N ARG A 403 -19.60 12.17 -1.91
CA ARG A 403 -20.13 10.83 -2.21
C ARG A 403 -19.17 9.69 -1.82
N ARG A 404 -17.98 10.00 -1.28
CA ARG A 404 -17.00 8.97 -0.90
C ARG A 404 -17.21 8.52 0.55
N PRO A 405 -17.36 7.21 0.82
CA PRO A 405 -17.68 6.71 2.16
C PRO A 405 -16.52 6.91 3.14
N ARG A 406 -16.80 7.28 4.39
CA ARG A 406 -15.77 7.56 5.41
C ARG A 406 -15.80 6.51 6.52
N LYS A 407 -14.63 5.94 6.83
CA LYS A 407 -14.49 5.02 7.97
C LYS A 407 -14.97 5.64 9.29
N THR A 408 -14.68 6.94 9.49
CA THR A 408 -15.08 7.69 10.69
C THR A 408 -16.59 7.88 10.82
N LEU A 409 -17.34 7.71 9.74
CA LEU A 409 -18.80 7.85 9.70
C LEU A 409 -19.49 6.48 9.59
N GLY A 410 -18.83 5.40 10.01
CA GLY A 410 -19.38 4.05 9.83
C GLY A 410 -19.55 3.64 8.36
N TRP A 411 -18.74 4.20 7.46
CA TRP A 411 -18.82 4.02 6.01
C TRP A 411 -20.00 4.70 5.32
N ASP A 412 -20.71 5.59 6.01
CA ASP A 412 -21.55 6.58 5.35
C ASP A 412 -20.71 7.58 4.55
N THR A 413 -21.33 8.13 3.52
CA THR A 413 -20.81 9.28 2.81
C THR A 413 -21.14 10.57 3.58
N PRO A 414 -20.31 11.62 3.46
CA PRO A 414 -20.65 12.92 4.04
C PRO A 414 -22.00 13.46 3.60
N ALA A 415 -22.38 13.23 2.34
CA ALA A 415 -23.68 13.62 1.80
C ALA A 415 -24.85 12.90 2.50
N GLU A 416 -24.76 11.58 2.69
CA GLU A 416 -25.77 10.81 3.43
C GLU A 416 -25.89 11.26 4.89
N ARG A 417 -24.76 11.51 5.55
CA ARG A 417 -24.77 12.00 6.94
C ARG A 417 -25.38 13.38 7.05
N LEU A 418 -25.04 14.29 6.13
CA LEU A 418 -25.64 15.62 6.11
C LEU A 418 -27.15 15.54 5.86
N ALA A 419 -27.59 14.78 4.85
CA ALA A 419 -29.01 14.59 4.56
C ALA A 419 -29.78 14.01 5.75
N THR A 420 -29.20 13.04 6.46
CA THR A 420 -29.80 12.47 7.68
C THR A 420 -30.01 13.55 8.74
N LEU A 421 -29.01 14.40 8.99
CA LEU A 421 -29.13 15.49 9.97
C LEU A 421 -30.14 16.55 9.56
N LEU A 422 -30.22 16.90 8.27
CA LEU A 422 -31.21 17.84 7.75
C LEU A 422 -32.65 17.33 7.96
N ASN A 423 -32.88 16.04 7.74
CA ASN A 423 -34.20 15.43 7.91
C ASN A 423 -34.61 15.28 9.39
N HIS A 424 -33.66 15.15 10.32
CA HIS A 424 -33.96 15.08 11.77
C HIS A 424 -34.18 16.46 12.43
N THR A 425 -33.87 17.54 11.72
CA THR A 425 -34.00 18.92 12.23
C THR A 425 -35.23 19.64 11.65
N SER A 426 -36.03 18.96 10.81
CA SER A 426 -37.25 19.49 10.17
C SER A 426 -38.52 19.11 10.93
#